data_AF-A0A9R0ZNX0-F1
#
_entry.id   AF-A0A9R0ZNX0-F1
#
_cell.length_a   1.000
_cell.length_b   1.000
_cell.length_c   1.000
_cell.angle_alpha   90.00
_cell.angle_beta   90.00
_cell.angle_gamma   90.00
#
_symmetry.space_group_name_H-M   'P 1'
#
loop_
_entity.id
_entity.type
_entity.pdbx_description
1 polymer ?
#
loop_
_entity_poly.entity_id
_entity_poly.type
_entity_poly.pdbx_seq_one_letter_code
_entity_poly.pdbx_strand_id
1 'polypeptide(L)'
;MGQMNAVASLNSRANVTLVLGGESFAVSSESCTLSEQLAAMREKSMLILKGYITKHNAPNDVSEESIEGSSDDEGKSSSKKSKKQK
;
A
#
# COMPACT_ATOMS: atom_id res chain seq x y z
N MET A 1 -43.34 22.03 -7.52
CA MET A 1 -42.63 20.74 -7.57
C MET A 1 -41.54 20.91 -8.62
N GLY A 2 -40.26 21.10 -8.32
CA GLY A 2 -39.45 20.45 -7.32
C GLY A 2 -38.57 19.40 -8.01
N GLN A 3 -37.48 19.84 -8.64
CA GLN A 3 -36.12 19.30 -8.45
C GLN A 3 -35.14 19.84 -9.51
N MET A 4 -34.37 20.84 -9.06
CA MET A 4 -32.92 21.01 -9.19
C MET A 4 -32.18 20.30 -10.33
N ASN A 5 -31.61 21.13 -11.20
CA ASN A 5 -30.41 20.85 -12.00
C ASN A 5 -29.37 20.09 -11.17
N ALA A 6 -29.34 18.76 -11.30
CA ALA A 6 -28.13 18.01 -11.04
C ALA A 6 -27.32 18.02 -12.34
N VAL A 7 -26.72 19.17 -12.66
CA VAL A 7 -25.37 19.11 -13.23
C VAL A 7 -24.56 18.54 -12.08
N ALA A 8 -24.59 17.22 -11.92
CA ALA A 8 -23.76 16.52 -10.97
C ALA A 8 -22.36 16.94 -11.39
N SER A 9 -21.79 17.90 -10.68
CA SER A 9 -20.41 18.25 -10.88
C SER A 9 -19.69 16.92 -10.76
N LEU A 10 -19.03 16.50 -11.83
CA LEU A 10 -18.11 15.35 -11.87
C LEU A 10 -16.88 15.67 -11.01
N ASN A 11 -17.10 16.29 -9.86
CA ASN A 11 -16.11 16.53 -8.84
C ASN A 11 -15.76 15.14 -8.34
N SER A 12 -14.55 14.72 -8.69
CA SER A 12 -13.94 13.50 -8.19
C SER A 12 -14.21 13.41 -6.69
N ARG A 13 -15.02 12.43 -6.27
CA ARG A 13 -15.39 12.26 -4.85
C ARG A 13 -14.28 11.55 -4.09
N ALA A 14 -13.36 10.91 -4.81
CA ALA A 14 -12.14 10.32 -4.29
C ALA A 14 -10.93 11.14 -4.75
N ASN A 15 -10.54 12.10 -3.93
CA ASN A 15 -9.32 12.88 -4.07
C ASN A 15 -8.41 12.64 -2.86
N VAL A 16 -7.12 12.51 -3.11
CA VAL A 16 -6.12 12.41 -2.04
C VAL A 16 -4.87 13.19 -2.45
N THR A 17 -4.18 13.72 -1.46
CA THR A 17 -2.84 14.27 -1.64
C THR A 17 -1.87 13.39 -0.86
N LEU A 18 -0.91 12.82 -1.57
CA LEU A 18 0.18 12.03 -1.01
C LEU A 18 1.36 12.95 -0.78
N VAL A 19 1.83 13.07 0.46
CA VAL A 19 3.04 13.82 0.80
C VAL A 19 4.13 12.83 1.16
N LEU A 20 5.17 12.74 0.32
CA LEU A 20 6.29 11.82 0.46
C LEU A 20 7.57 12.64 0.63
N GLY A 21 8.06 12.72 1.87
CA GLY A 21 9.17 13.61 2.21
C GLY A 21 8.82 15.07 1.90
N GLY A 22 9.58 15.69 1.00
CA GLY A 22 9.33 17.06 0.51
C GLY A 22 8.46 17.14 -0.76
N GLU A 23 8.07 16.00 -1.35
CA GLU A 23 7.29 15.96 -2.59
C GLU A 23 5.80 15.78 -2.29
N SER A 24 4.92 16.46 -3.04
CA SER A 24 3.46 16.38 -2.90
C SER A 24 2.81 15.96 -4.22
N PHE A 25 1.96 14.94 -4.18
CA PHE A 25 1.28 14.38 -5.34
C PHE A 25 -0.22 14.40 -5.14
N ALA A 26 -0.94 15.13 -5.99
CA ALA A 26 -2.40 15.10 -6.01
C ALA A 26 -2.88 13.93 -6.87
N VAL A 27 -3.75 13.10 -6.31
CA VAL A 27 -4.38 11.97 -7.01
C VAL A 27 -5.89 12.18 -6.99
N SER A 28 -6.47 12.23 -8.17
CA SER A 28 -7.92 12.27 -8.38
C SER A 28 -8.31 11.31 -9.51
N SER A 29 -9.58 10.95 -9.53
CA SER A 29 -10.16 10.14 -10.59
C SER A 29 -11.44 10.76 -11.15
N GLU A 30 -11.51 10.85 -12.47
CA GLU A 30 -12.66 11.36 -13.22
C GLU A 30 -13.66 10.25 -13.57
N SER A 31 -13.45 9.02 -13.06
CA SER A 31 -14.32 7.87 -13.31
C SER A 31 -15.76 8.09 -12.82
N CYS A 32 -16.71 7.39 -13.43
CA CYS A 32 -18.14 7.60 -13.20
C CYS A 32 -18.60 7.05 -11.84
N THR A 33 -18.05 5.92 -11.39
CA THR A 33 -18.45 5.29 -10.12
C THR A 33 -17.41 5.48 -9.02
N LEU A 34 -17.86 5.58 -7.76
CA LEU A 34 -16.95 5.69 -6.60
C LEU A 34 -15.96 4.53 -6.50
N SER A 35 -16.43 3.30 -6.78
CA SER A 35 -15.60 2.10 -6.72
C SER A 35 -14.46 2.16 -7.74
N GLU A 36 -14.76 2.61 -8.95
CA GLU A 36 -13.78 2.78 -10.02
C GLU A 36 -12.84 3.95 -9.73
N GLN A 37 -13.36 5.05 -9.19
CA GLN A 37 -12.53 6.16 -8.71
C GLN A 37 -11.53 5.69 -7.64
N LEU A 38 -11.97 4.86 -6.68
CA LEU A 38 -11.12 4.32 -5.62
C LEU A 38 -10.10 3.29 -6.16
N ALA A 39 -10.49 2.44 -7.10
CA ALA A 39 -9.58 1.50 -7.76
C ALA A 39 -8.49 2.24 -8.53
N ALA A 40 -8.85 3.23 -9.34
CA ALA A 40 -7.91 4.07 -10.08
C ALA A 40 -6.99 4.87 -9.14
N MET A 41 -7.53 5.39 -8.04
CA MET A 41 -6.74 6.12 -7.04
C MET A 41 -5.71 5.19 -6.36
N ARG A 42 -6.09 3.95 -6.04
CA ARG A 42 -5.15 2.95 -5.50
C ARG A 42 -4.02 2.66 -6.49
N GLU A 43 -4.36 2.40 -7.75
CA GLU A 43 -3.37 2.11 -8.79
C GLU A 43 -2.40 3.29 -9.00
N LYS A 44 -2.93 4.50 -9.19
CA LYS A 44 -2.12 5.73 -9.34
C LYS A 44 -1.23 5.97 -8.12
N SER A 45 -1.76 5.77 -6.91
CA SER A 45 -0.98 5.92 -5.67
C SER A 45 0.16 4.91 -5.60
N MET A 46 -0.08 3.67 -6.02
CA MET A 46 0.94 2.62 -6.04
C MET A 46 2.07 2.94 -7.02
N LEU A 47 1.72 3.46 -8.21
CA LEU A 47 2.68 3.94 -9.21
C LEU A 47 3.56 5.07 -8.67
N ILE A 48 2.96 6.06 -7.99
CA ILE A 48 3.68 7.17 -7.36
C ILE A 48 4.65 6.64 -6.31
N LEU A 49 4.17 5.76 -5.41
CA LEU A 49 5.00 5.20 -4.35
C LEU A 49 6.18 4.40 -4.92
N LYS A 50 5.92 3.55 -5.93
CA LYS A 50 6.98 2.78 -6.60
C LYS A 50 8.01 3.72 -7.23
N GLY A 51 7.57 4.72 -7.98
CA GLY A 51 8.46 5.71 -8.60
C GLY A 51 9.29 6.48 -7.57
N TYR A 52 8.68 6.89 -6.46
CA TYR A 52 9.37 7.55 -5.37
C TYR A 52 10.42 6.65 -4.72
N ILE A 53 10.07 5.41 -4.37
CA ILE A 53 10.99 4.43 -3.80
C ILE A 53 12.17 4.18 -4.75
N THR A 54 11.91 3.90 -6.04
CA THR A 54 12.96 3.64 -7.02
C THR A 54 13.89 4.84 -7.23
N LYS A 55 13.36 6.07 -7.18
CA LYS A 55 14.16 7.30 -7.33
C LYS A 55 15.08 7.55 -6.13
N HIS A 56 14.58 7.29 -4.92
CA HIS A 56 15.25 7.69 -3.68
C HIS A 56 16.05 6.57 -3.01
N ASN A 57 15.66 5.31 -3.23
CA ASN A 57 16.50 4.17 -2.86
C ASN A 57 17.49 3.95 -4.01
N ALA A 58 18.58 4.73 -3.99
CA ALA A 58 19.79 4.33 -4.70
C ALA A 58 20.11 2.88 -4.32
N PRO A 59 20.61 2.03 -5.24
CA PRO A 59 20.97 0.66 -4.91
C PRO A 59 22.02 0.73 -3.82
N ASN A 60 21.58 0.52 -2.58
CA ASN A 60 22.50 0.22 -1.53
C ASN A 60 23.09 -1.12 -1.96
N ASP A 61 24.39 -1.15 -2.21
CA ASP A 61 25.18 -2.36 -2.47
C ASP A 61 25.19 -3.21 -1.19
N VAL A 62 24.00 -3.67 -0.80
CA VAL A 62 23.76 -4.55 0.32
C VAL A 62 23.37 -5.84 -0.33
N SER A 63 24.37 -6.71 -0.38
CA SER A 63 24.21 -8.10 -0.73
C SER A 63 22.92 -8.61 -0.11
N GLU A 64 22.02 -9.12 -0.95
CA GLU A 64 20.90 -9.91 -0.49
C GLU A 64 21.50 -11.12 0.24
N GLU A 65 21.66 -11.02 1.56
CA GLU A 65 21.80 -12.21 2.39
C GLU A 65 20.47 -12.93 2.24
N SER A 66 20.45 -13.83 1.25
CA SER A 66 19.37 -14.75 0.98
C SER A 66 19.03 -15.41 2.31
N ILE A 67 17.87 -15.07 2.89
CA ILE A 67 17.32 -15.81 4.02
C ILE A 67 16.75 -17.12 3.49
N GLU A 68 17.64 -17.97 2.98
CA GLU A 68 17.39 -19.38 2.77
C GLU A 68 17.47 -20.05 4.15
N GLY A 69 16.35 -19.98 4.88
CA GLY A 69 16.27 -20.40 6.27
C GLY A 69 14.87 -20.85 6.65
N SER A 70 14.46 -21.99 6.10
CA SER A 70 13.60 -23.04 6.68
C SER A 70 12.76 -22.69 7.92
N SER A 71 11.44 -22.88 7.84
CA SER A 71 10.74 -23.92 8.63
C SER A 71 9.27 -24.04 8.22
N ASP A 72 8.99 -25.05 7.40
CA ASP A 72 7.72 -25.78 7.48
C ASP A 72 7.75 -26.55 8.81
N ASP A 73 6.89 -26.20 9.77
CA ASP A 73 6.34 -27.13 10.78
C ASP A 73 5.17 -26.46 11.53
N GLU A 74 3.96 -26.56 10.96
CA GLU A 74 2.70 -26.35 11.66
C GLU A 74 2.43 -27.57 12.56
N GLY A 75 2.91 -27.56 13.82
CA GLY A 75 3.05 -28.81 14.55
C GLY A 75 2.88 -28.86 16.07
N LYS A 76 2.16 -27.92 16.69
CA LYS A 76 1.55 -28.02 18.05
C LYS A 76 2.35 -28.62 19.22
N SER A 77 2.35 -27.80 20.27
CA SER A 77 2.21 -28.14 21.70
C SER A 77 3.47 -28.18 22.55
N SER A 78 3.58 -27.09 23.31
CA SER A 78 4.22 -26.99 24.61
C SER A 78 4.08 -28.24 25.48
N SER A 79 5.19 -28.73 26.02
CA SER A 79 5.21 -29.36 27.35
C SER A 79 6.59 -29.22 27.99
N LYS A 80 6.64 -28.37 29.02
CA LYS A 80 7.73 -28.25 30.00
C LYS A 80 7.99 -29.61 30.66
N LYS A 81 9.26 -30.02 30.81
CA LYS A 81 9.77 -30.62 32.06
C LYS A 81 11.30 -30.70 32.12
N SER A 82 11.86 -29.80 32.94
CA SER A 82 12.81 -30.06 34.02
C SER A 82 14.11 -30.86 33.77
N LYS A 83 15.23 -30.11 33.75
CA LYS A 83 16.46 -30.29 34.56
C LYS A 83 16.76 -31.69 35.11
N LYS A 84 17.87 -32.29 34.66
CA LYS A 84 18.97 -32.73 35.58
C LYS A 84 20.27 -33.02 34.82
N GLN A 85 21.36 -32.42 35.30
CA GLN A 85 22.75 -32.78 35.04
C GLN A 85 23.12 -34.09 35.75
N LYS A 86 23.86 -34.98 35.07
CA LYS A 86 25.14 -35.53 35.53
C LYS A 86 25.85 -36.19 34.36
#